data_AF-A0A067TNF6-F1
#
_entry.id   AF-A0A067TNF6-F1
#
_cell.length_a   1.000
_cell.length_b   1.000
_cell.length_c   1.000
_cell.angle_alpha   90.00
_cell.angle_beta   90.00
_cell.angle_gamma   90.00
#
_symmetry.space_group_name_H-M   'P 1'
#
loop_
_entity.id
_entity.type
_entity.pdbx_description
1 polymer ?
#
loop_
_entity_poly.entity_id
_entity_poly.type
_entity_poly.pdbx_seq_one_letter_code
_entity_poly.pdbx_strand_id
1 'polypeptide(L)'
;MGPDCPHWVYTPFHTICSGGHYTASATIQDTMIGLIHTFMLDSFISNTNHTPTRILLCRLASFYYQGLVKKKYNKHEIAHAHLLDLENFSSVIDLMSFCNLIIFINVLDFKTYMYNKYIAANNVKELTQERLAAIEAFDFNAVVPKDRMRYQHARGQAYALIDWL
;
A
#
# COMPACT_ATOMS: atom_id res chain seq x y z
N MET A 1 -3.69 -0.78 -19.02
CA MET A 1 -3.21 -2.13 -18.62
C MET A 1 -3.76 -2.39 -17.23
N GLY A 2 -4.21 -3.61 -16.96
CA GLY A 2 -4.67 -4.00 -15.62
C GLY A 2 -3.50 -4.08 -14.62
N PRO A 3 -3.78 -4.21 -13.31
CA PRO A 3 -2.75 -4.52 -12.33
C PRO A 3 -2.03 -5.83 -12.66
N ASP A 4 -0.78 -5.97 -12.19
CA ASP A 4 0.05 -7.17 -12.38
C ASP A 4 0.16 -7.68 -13.83
N CYS A 5 0.07 -6.78 -14.81
CA CYS A 5 0.13 -7.12 -16.23
C CYS A 5 1.57 -6.91 -16.76
N PRO A 6 2.32 -7.98 -17.07
CA PRO A 6 3.64 -7.87 -17.68
C PRO A 6 3.51 -7.23 -19.06
N HIS A 7 4.33 -6.23 -19.34
CA HIS A 7 4.30 -5.52 -20.61
C HIS A 7 5.69 -5.00 -20.96
N TRP A 8 5.98 -4.94 -22.26
CA TRP A 8 7.24 -4.41 -22.79
C TRP A 8 6.90 -3.23 -23.70
N VAL A 9 7.73 -2.20 -23.68
CA VAL A 9 7.51 -0.99 -24.48
C VAL A 9 8.62 -0.85 -25.49
N TYR A 10 8.26 -0.78 -26.78
CA TYR A 10 9.18 -0.54 -27.89
C TYR A 10 8.84 0.78 -28.57
N THR A 11 9.82 1.69 -28.69
CA THR A 11 9.65 3.02 -29.27
C THR A 11 10.46 3.15 -30.55
N PRO A 12 9.89 2.84 -31.74
CA PRO A 12 10.62 2.82 -33.01
C PRO A 12 10.96 4.21 -33.57
N PHE A 13 10.23 5.25 -33.16
CA PHE A 13 10.42 6.63 -33.62
C PHE A 13 10.33 7.60 -32.44
N HIS A 14 10.93 8.79 -32.56
CA HIS A 14 10.87 9.83 -31.53
C HIS A 14 9.41 10.16 -31.19
N THR A 15 9.00 9.87 -29.95
CA THR A 15 7.61 9.96 -29.49
C THR A 15 7.58 10.52 -28.07
N ILE A 16 6.58 11.36 -27.77
CA ILE A 16 6.26 11.82 -26.41
C ILE A 16 4.94 11.16 -25.99
N CYS A 17 4.95 10.47 -24.85
CA CYS A 17 3.77 9.79 -24.30
C CYS A 17 3.33 10.43 -22.97
N SER A 18 2.03 10.47 -22.72
CA SER A 18 1.44 10.85 -21.44
C SER A 18 0.59 9.69 -20.89
N GLY A 19 0.68 9.43 -19.59
CA GLY A 19 -0.03 8.33 -18.94
C GLY A 19 -0.08 8.51 -17.42
N GLY A 20 -0.85 7.64 -16.76
CA GLY A 20 -1.01 7.64 -15.32
C GLY A 20 -1.45 6.28 -14.78
N HIS A 21 -1.38 6.14 -13.46
CA HIS A 21 -1.80 4.94 -12.74
C HIS A 21 -2.92 5.30 -11.76
N TYR A 22 -3.92 4.42 -11.62
CA TYR A 22 -4.98 4.54 -10.63
C TYR A 22 -5.25 3.18 -9.98
N THR A 23 -5.85 3.22 -8.79
CA THR A 23 -6.32 2.02 -8.07
C THR A 23 -7.83 1.95 -8.19
N ALA A 24 -8.36 0.79 -8.55
CA ALA A 24 -9.80 0.54 -8.63
C ALA A 24 -10.21 -0.58 -7.67
N SER A 25 -11.36 -0.40 -7.01
CA SER A 25 -11.94 -1.39 -6.10
C SER A 25 -12.20 -2.73 -6.79
N ALA A 26 -12.64 -2.68 -8.06
CA ALA A 26 -12.97 -3.86 -8.86
C ALA A 26 -11.77 -4.75 -9.21
N THR A 27 -10.53 -4.27 -9.03
CA THR A 27 -9.30 -5.03 -9.33
C THR A 27 -8.38 -5.06 -8.12
N ILE A 28 -8.94 -5.03 -6.91
CA ILE A 28 -8.14 -4.86 -5.69
C ILE A 28 -7.34 -6.11 -5.34
N GLN A 29 -7.87 -7.30 -5.67
CA GLN A 29 -7.14 -8.57 -5.56
C GLN A 29 -5.89 -8.55 -6.45
N ASP A 30 -6.04 -8.22 -7.73
CA ASP A 30 -4.92 -8.11 -8.68
C ASP A 30 -3.93 -7.02 -8.24
N THR A 31 -4.44 -5.91 -7.70
CA THR A 31 -3.58 -4.84 -7.16
C THR A 31 -2.75 -5.33 -5.98
N MET A 32 -3.35 -6.10 -5.06
CA MET A 32 -2.63 -6.69 -3.93
C MET A 32 -1.55 -7.67 -4.43
N ILE A 33 -1.90 -8.56 -5.34
CA ILE A 33 -0.95 -9.53 -5.93
C ILE A 33 0.19 -8.80 -6.62
N GLY A 34 -0.11 -7.82 -7.47
CA GLY A 34 0.90 -7.02 -8.16
C GLY A 34 1.81 -6.24 -7.21
N LEU A 35 1.29 -5.72 -6.09
CA LEU A 35 2.13 -5.08 -5.07
C LEU A 35 3.06 -6.07 -4.35
N ILE A 36 2.61 -7.31 -4.14
CA ILE A 36 3.45 -8.38 -3.56
C ILE A 36 4.51 -8.80 -4.58
N HIS A 37 4.13 -9.07 -5.83
CA HIS A 37 5.06 -9.45 -6.89
C HIS A 37 6.12 -8.38 -7.14
N THR A 38 5.72 -7.11 -7.27
CA THR A 38 6.67 -6.00 -7.47
C THR A 38 7.61 -5.82 -6.29
N PHE A 39 7.15 -6.10 -5.06
CA PHE A 39 8.01 -6.10 -3.89
C PHE A 39 9.02 -7.26 -3.91
N MET A 40 8.59 -8.49 -4.21
CA MET A 40 9.48 -9.66 -4.23
C MET A 40 10.45 -9.67 -5.41
N LEU A 41 10.03 -9.18 -6.57
CA LEU A 41 10.78 -9.22 -7.83
C LEU A 41 11.51 -7.90 -8.10
N ASP A 42 11.69 -7.05 -7.10
CA ASP A 42 12.29 -5.71 -7.21
C ASP A 42 13.63 -5.70 -7.97
N SER A 43 14.43 -6.77 -7.81
CA SER A 43 15.72 -6.93 -8.49
C SER A 43 15.64 -7.43 -9.94
N PHE A 44 14.46 -7.82 -10.42
CA PHE A 44 14.25 -8.45 -11.73
C PHE A 44 13.35 -7.63 -12.67
N ILE A 45 12.50 -6.74 -12.14
CA ILE A 45 11.60 -5.91 -12.93
C ILE A 45 11.76 -4.42 -12.58
N SER A 46 11.32 -3.53 -13.48
CA SER A 46 11.36 -2.07 -13.28
C SER A 46 10.06 -1.53 -12.67
N ASN A 47 10.09 -0.29 -12.16
CA ASN A 47 8.91 0.45 -11.68
C ASN A 47 8.18 -0.23 -10.51
N THR A 48 8.95 -0.86 -9.64
CA THR A 48 8.51 -1.69 -8.50
C THR A 48 8.06 -0.89 -7.28
N ASN A 49 8.44 0.38 -7.20
CA ASN A 49 8.11 1.23 -6.06
C ASN A 49 7.57 2.58 -6.50
N HIS A 50 6.38 2.92 -6.01
CA HIS A 50 5.78 4.23 -6.14
C HIS A 50 5.30 4.70 -4.75
N THR A 51 6.13 5.51 -4.08
CA THR A 51 5.89 5.94 -2.69
C THR A 51 4.48 6.50 -2.43
N PRO A 52 3.87 7.33 -3.31
CA PRO A 52 2.52 7.85 -3.08
C PRO A 52 1.42 6.78 -2.96
N THR A 53 1.64 5.58 -3.51
CA THR A 53 0.65 4.49 -3.50
C THR A 53 0.25 4.09 -2.08
N ARG A 54 1.17 4.08 -1.11
CA ARG A 54 0.82 3.73 0.29
C ARG A 54 -0.08 4.77 0.95
N ILE A 55 0.18 6.05 0.69
CA ILE A 55 -0.68 7.12 1.21
C ILE A 55 -2.07 7.03 0.58
N LEU A 56 -2.17 6.69 -0.71
CA LEU A 56 -3.44 6.44 -1.38
C LEU A 56 -4.18 5.25 -0.76
N LEU A 57 -3.50 4.14 -0.49
CA LEU A 57 -4.08 2.96 0.17
C LEU A 57 -4.61 3.29 1.58
N CYS A 58 -3.87 4.07 2.39
CA CYS A 58 -4.38 4.54 3.68
C CYS A 58 -5.65 5.39 3.54
N ARG A 59 -5.71 6.25 2.52
CA ARG A 59 -6.90 7.07 2.26
C ARG A 59 -8.08 6.22 1.81
N LEU A 60 -7.84 5.18 1.00
CA LEU A 60 -8.86 4.20 0.63
C LEU A 60 -9.38 3.45 1.85
N ALA A 61 -8.51 3.09 2.81
CA ALA A 61 -8.93 2.44 4.05
C ALA A 61 -9.87 3.35 4.86
N SER A 62 -9.52 4.63 4.98
CA SER A 62 -10.40 5.63 5.60
C SER A 62 -11.70 5.80 4.82
N PHE A 63 -11.65 5.81 3.50
CA PHE A 63 -12.84 5.93 2.66
C PHE A 63 -13.81 4.76 2.87
N TYR A 64 -13.34 3.51 2.80
CA TYR A 64 -14.18 2.34 3.04
C TYR A 64 -14.69 2.27 4.48
N TYR A 65 -13.85 2.55 5.48
CA TYR A 65 -14.30 2.60 6.87
C TYR A 65 -15.43 3.63 7.08
N GLN A 66 -15.29 4.82 6.50
CA GLN A 66 -16.32 5.86 6.60
C GLN A 66 -17.60 5.46 5.85
N GLY A 67 -17.49 4.85 4.68
CA GLY A 67 -18.64 4.45 3.88
C GLY A 67 -19.38 3.23 4.43
N LEU A 68 -18.67 2.16 4.74
CA LEU A 68 -19.23 0.87 5.13
C LEU A 68 -19.57 0.82 6.63
N VAL A 69 -18.61 1.13 7.50
CA VAL A 69 -18.80 1.04 8.96
C VAL A 69 -19.56 2.24 9.51
N LYS A 70 -19.19 3.45 9.11
CA LYS A 70 -19.83 4.70 9.60
C LYS A 70 -21.06 5.14 8.81
N LYS A 71 -21.36 4.48 7.68
CA LYS A 71 -22.49 4.83 6.79
C LYS A 71 -22.52 6.31 6.41
N LYS A 72 -21.32 6.89 6.18
CA LYS A 72 -21.16 8.33 5.94
C LYS A 72 -21.77 8.81 4.63
N TYR A 73 -21.73 7.99 3.57
CA TYR A 73 -22.11 8.39 2.22
C TYR A 73 -23.50 7.87 1.86
N ASN A 74 -24.38 8.78 1.46
CA ASN A 74 -25.72 8.41 0.99
C ASN A 74 -25.65 7.80 -0.42
N LYS A 75 -26.61 6.94 -0.77
CA LYS A 75 -26.69 6.24 -2.07
C LYS A 75 -26.71 7.15 -3.31
N HIS A 76 -27.02 8.43 -3.15
CA HIS A 76 -27.08 9.41 -4.23
C HIS A 76 -25.76 10.19 -4.41
N GLU A 77 -24.80 10.03 -3.49
CA GLU A 77 -23.50 10.66 -3.59
C GLU A 77 -22.59 9.87 -4.53
N ILE A 78 -21.81 10.57 -5.37
CA ILE A 78 -20.81 9.94 -6.26
C ILE A 78 -19.83 9.08 -5.46
N ALA A 79 -19.49 9.51 -4.24
CA ALA A 79 -18.64 8.76 -3.33
C ALA A 79 -19.20 7.36 -3.03
N HIS A 80 -20.52 7.20 -2.89
CA HIS A 80 -21.13 5.91 -2.61
C HIS A 80 -20.90 4.89 -3.73
N ALA A 81 -20.87 5.34 -4.99
CA ALA A 81 -20.63 4.48 -6.15
C ALA A 81 -19.21 3.88 -6.20
N HIS A 82 -18.29 4.36 -5.36
CA HIS A 82 -16.93 3.82 -5.25
C HIS A 82 -16.74 2.84 -4.09
N LEU A 83 -17.76 2.65 -3.24
CA LEU A 83 -17.74 1.62 -2.21
C LEU A 83 -17.81 0.23 -2.86
N LEU A 84 -17.23 -0.76 -2.18
CA LEU A 84 -17.41 -2.16 -2.57
C LEU A 84 -18.86 -2.56 -2.34
N ASP A 85 -19.47 -3.14 -3.36
CA ASP A 85 -20.84 -3.64 -3.30
C ASP A 85 -20.84 -5.08 -2.81
N LEU A 86 -21.29 -5.31 -1.56
CA LEU A 86 -21.19 -6.60 -0.89
C LEU A 86 -22.38 -7.54 -1.18
N GLU A 87 -23.02 -7.40 -2.34
CA GLU A 87 -24.12 -8.26 -2.77
C GLU A 87 -23.70 -9.72 -3.02
N ASN A 88 -22.42 -9.98 -3.28
CA ASN A 88 -21.90 -11.30 -3.57
C ASN A 88 -20.64 -11.62 -2.76
N PHE A 89 -20.36 -12.91 -2.61
CA PHE A 89 -19.21 -13.38 -1.85
C PHE A 89 -17.87 -12.97 -2.47
N SER A 90 -17.79 -12.77 -3.78
CA SER A 90 -16.56 -12.27 -4.42
C SER A 90 -16.18 -10.89 -3.88
N SER A 91 -17.16 -10.01 -3.67
CA SER A 91 -16.93 -8.67 -3.14
C SER A 91 -16.56 -8.68 -1.65
N VAL A 92 -16.95 -9.71 -0.90
CA VAL A 92 -16.43 -9.97 0.45
C VAL A 92 -14.93 -10.32 0.38
N ILE A 93 -14.54 -11.17 -0.58
CA ILE A 93 -13.12 -11.49 -0.80
C ILE A 93 -12.33 -10.24 -1.21
N ASP A 94 -12.89 -9.38 -2.07
CA ASP A 94 -12.26 -8.10 -2.44
C ASP A 94 -11.98 -7.23 -1.20
N LEU A 95 -12.95 -7.09 -0.29
CA LEU A 95 -12.75 -6.33 0.94
C LEU A 95 -11.72 -7.00 1.86
N MET A 96 -11.75 -8.32 2.00
CA MET A 96 -10.78 -9.07 2.79
C MET A 96 -9.35 -8.95 2.23
N SER A 97 -9.18 -9.04 0.91
CA SER A 97 -7.89 -8.82 0.25
C SER A 97 -7.40 -7.40 0.46
N PHE A 98 -8.27 -6.40 0.35
CA PHE A 98 -7.93 -5.02 0.67
C PHE A 98 -7.50 -4.86 2.13
N CYS A 99 -8.26 -5.40 3.09
CA CYS A 99 -7.92 -5.31 4.51
C CYS A 99 -6.58 -5.98 4.80
N ASN A 100 -6.30 -7.15 4.23
CA ASN A 100 -4.98 -7.80 4.35
C ASN A 100 -3.86 -6.93 3.78
N LEU A 101 -4.06 -6.32 2.60
CA LEU A 101 -3.10 -5.38 2.02
C LEU A 101 -2.80 -4.20 2.97
N ILE A 102 -3.82 -3.66 3.64
CA ILE A 102 -3.65 -2.56 4.60
C ILE A 102 -2.99 -3.02 5.92
N ILE A 103 -3.34 -4.21 6.41
CA ILE A 103 -2.70 -4.82 7.59
C ILE A 103 -1.20 -4.98 7.36
N PHE A 104 -0.82 -5.45 6.17
CA PHE A 104 0.58 -5.64 5.77
C PHE A 104 1.19 -4.42 5.05
N ILE A 105 0.59 -3.22 5.18
CA ILE A 105 1.05 -2.05 4.43
C ILE A 105 2.50 -1.64 4.76
N ASN A 106 3.00 -1.95 5.97
CA ASN A 106 4.42 -1.73 6.28
C ASN A 106 5.32 -2.79 5.66
N VAL A 107 4.88 -4.05 5.64
CA VAL A 107 5.66 -5.20 5.12
C VAL A 107 6.01 -4.99 3.65
N LEU A 108 5.14 -4.35 2.88
CA LEU A 108 5.41 -4.08 1.47
C LEU A 108 6.18 -2.76 1.25
N ASP A 109 6.52 -1.99 2.28
CA ASP A 109 7.30 -0.76 2.15
C ASP A 109 8.80 -1.08 2.26
N PHE A 110 9.56 -0.87 1.18
CA PHE A 110 11.02 -1.03 1.21
C PHE A 110 11.68 -0.26 2.36
N LYS A 111 11.12 0.90 2.74
CA LYS A 111 11.65 1.70 3.86
C LYS A 111 11.57 0.99 5.21
N THR A 112 10.70 0.00 5.37
CA THR A 112 10.62 -0.85 6.57
C THR A 112 11.90 -1.67 6.76
N TYR A 113 12.61 -1.99 5.66
CA TYR A 113 13.84 -2.77 5.68
C TYR A 113 15.10 -1.92 5.49
N MET A 114 14.95 -0.61 5.40
CA MET A 114 16.06 0.33 5.28
C MET A 114 16.31 1.02 6.61
N TYR A 115 17.56 1.37 6.87
CA TYR A 115 17.90 2.20 8.01
C TYR A 115 17.45 3.65 7.79
N ASN A 116 17.08 4.33 8.87
CA ASN A 116 16.72 5.75 8.84
C ASN A 116 17.82 6.57 8.16
N LYS A 117 17.46 7.64 7.45
CA LYS A 117 18.36 8.57 6.77
C LYS A 117 19.37 9.25 7.71
N TYR A 118 19.09 9.31 9.01
CA TYR A 118 20.08 9.73 10.03
C TYR A 118 21.11 8.65 10.38
N ILE A 119 20.90 7.42 9.90
CA ILE A 119 21.81 6.27 9.86
C ILE A 119 22.29 6.07 8.40
N ALA A 120 21.97 7.00 7.48
CA ALA A 120 22.65 7.08 6.18
C ALA A 120 23.97 7.81 6.39
N ALA A 121 24.86 7.20 7.16
CA ALA A 121 26.28 7.47 7.15
C ALA A 121 26.96 6.11 7.20
N ASN A 122 27.41 5.67 6.02
CA ASN A 122 28.56 4.83 5.74
C ASN A 122 28.92 3.76 6.80
N ASN A 123 28.77 2.49 6.40
CA ASN A 123 29.13 1.28 7.15
C ASN A 123 28.29 0.97 8.40
N VAL A 124 27.39 -0.01 8.27
CA VAL A 124 26.83 -0.76 9.41
C VAL A 124 27.94 -1.26 10.37
N LYS A 125 29.16 -1.48 9.85
CA LYS A 125 30.37 -1.83 10.62
C LYS A 125 30.84 -0.74 11.60
N GLU A 126 30.43 0.51 11.42
CA GLU A 126 30.80 1.65 12.28
C GLU A 126 29.74 1.95 13.35
N LEU A 127 28.59 1.26 13.33
CA LEU A 127 27.58 1.39 14.38
C LEU A 127 28.03 0.67 15.65
N THR A 128 27.92 1.35 16.80
CA THR A 128 28.16 0.71 18.09
C THR A 128 27.13 -0.38 18.35
N GLN A 129 27.52 -1.40 19.13
CA GLN A 129 26.64 -2.50 19.52
C GLN A 129 25.36 -2.00 20.22
N GLU A 130 25.49 -0.98 21.07
CA GLU A 130 24.35 -0.32 21.73
C GLU A 130 23.39 0.33 20.73
N ARG A 131 23.92 0.95 19.67
CA ARG A 131 23.11 1.59 18.64
C ARG A 131 22.39 0.56 17.78
N LEU A 132 23.03 -0.56 17.45
CA LEU A 132 22.41 -1.69 16.77
C LEU A 132 21.28 -2.29 17.62
N ALA A 133 21.55 -2.54 18.90
CA ALA A 133 20.55 -3.04 19.84
C ALA A 133 19.35 -2.10 19.97
N ALA A 134 19.57 -0.77 19.98
CA ALA A 134 18.49 0.20 19.98
C ALA A 134 17.70 0.21 18.66
N ILE A 135 18.37 0.07 17.51
CA ILE A 135 17.69 -0.01 16.20
C ILE A 135 16.76 -1.22 16.15
N GLU A 136 17.24 -2.37 16.62
CA GLU A 136 16.47 -3.61 16.69
C GLU A 136 15.33 -3.52 17.70
N ALA A 137 15.60 -3.03 18.92
CA ALA A 137 14.61 -2.93 19.99
C ALA A 137 13.47 -1.95 19.69
N PHE A 138 13.73 -0.89 18.93
CA PHE A 138 12.75 0.18 18.65
C PHE A 138 12.28 0.23 17.20
N ASP A 139 12.63 -0.76 16.36
CA ASP A 139 12.30 -0.82 14.94
C ASP A 139 12.63 0.52 14.23
N PHE A 140 13.87 1.00 14.37
CA PHE A 140 14.33 2.26 13.75
C PHE A 140 14.61 2.11 12.24
N ASN A 141 13.57 1.78 11.47
CA ASN A 141 13.59 1.77 10.02
C ASN A 141 13.38 3.18 9.39
N ALA A 142 13.48 3.26 8.06
CA ALA A 142 13.42 4.50 7.27
C ALA A 142 12.01 5.07 7.07
N VAL A 143 10.96 4.41 7.56
CA VAL A 143 9.59 4.94 7.50
C VAL A 143 9.47 6.14 8.42
N VAL A 144 9.09 7.28 7.85
CA VAL A 144 8.94 8.56 8.57
C VAL A 144 7.83 8.41 9.64
N PRO A 145 7.99 8.97 10.86
CA PRO A 145 7.01 8.83 11.94
C PRO A 145 5.58 9.19 11.55
N LYS A 146 5.40 10.23 10.70
CA LYS A 146 4.10 10.63 10.16
C LYS A 146 3.42 9.51 9.35
N ASP A 147 4.19 8.80 8.52
CA ASP A 147 3.64 7.70 7.73
C ASP A 147 3.39 6.47 8.60
N ARG A 148 4.22 6.23 9.63
CA ARG A 148 3.94 5.19 10.63
C ARG A 148 2.59 5.38 11.31
N MET A 149 2.28 6.61 11.74
CA MET A 149 0.96 6.93 12.34
C MET A 149 -0.19 6.71 11.35
N ARG A 150 0.00 7.08 10.07
CA ARG A 150 -1.00 6.81 9.02
C ARG A 150 -1.22 5.33 8.82
N TYR A 151 -0.15 4.54 8.78
CA TYR A 151 -0.22 3.09 8.63
C TYR A 151 -0.92 2.45 9.83
N GLN A 152 -0.59 2.85 11.06
CA GLN A 152 -1.27 2.38 12.27
C GLN A 152 -2.77 2.71 12.25
N HIS A 153 -3.14 3.94 11.88
CA HIS A 153 -4.54 4.34 11.77
C HIS A 153 -5.30 3.53 10.71
N ALA A 154 -4.72 3.39 9.52
CA ALA A 154 -5.32 2.61 8.43
C ALA A 154 -5.47 1.13 8.82
N ARG A 155 -4.50 0.55 9.53
CA ARG A 155 -4.60 -0.81 10.08
C ARG A 155 -5.75 -0.96 11.06
N GLY A 156 -5.92 -0.02 11.99
CA GLY A 156 -7.07 -0.03 12.90
C GLY A 156 -8.41 0.03 12.15
N GLN A 157 -8.48 0.81 11.06
CA GLN A 157 -9.66 0.84 10.19
C GLN A 157 -9.88 -0.47 9.44
N ALA A 158 -8.81 -1.14 8.98
CA ALA A 158 -8.91 -2.44 8.32
C ALA A 158 -9.42 -3.53 9.29
N TYR A 159 -8.94 -3.56 10.54
CA TYR A 159 -9.50 -4.46 11.55
C TYR A 159 -10.97 -4.17 11.84
N ALA A 160 -11.33 -2.88 12.00
CA ALA A 160 -12.73 -2.52 12.21
C ALA A 160 -13.64 -2.83 11.01
N LEU A 161 -13.11 -2.85 9.78
CA LEU A 161 -13.81 -3.32 8.60
C LEU A 161 -14.03 -4.84 8.61
N ILE A 162 -13.02 -5.60 9.04
CA ILE A 162 -13.13 -7.07 9.20
C ILE A 162 -14.16 -7.40 10.29
N ASP A 163 -14.11 -6.73 11.45
CA ASP A 163 -15.07 -6.97 12.55
C ASP A 163 -16.51 -6.58 12.20
N TRP A 164 -16.67 -5.64 11.26
CA TRP A 164 -17.98 -5.18 10.79
C TRP A 164 -18.64 -6.13 9.79
N LEU A 165 -17.82 -6.86 9.03
CA LEU A 165 -18.26 -7.77 7.98
C LEU A 165 -18.83 -9.07 8.56
#